data_AF-A0A1B6II61-F1
#
_entry.id   AF-A0A1B6II61-F1
#
_cell.length_a   1.000
_cell.length_b   1.000
_cell.length_c   1.000
_cell.angle_alpha   90.00
_cell.angle_beta   90.00
_cell.angle_gamma   90.00
#
_symmetry.space_group_name_H-M   'P 1'
#
loop_
_entity.id
_entity.type
_entity.pdbx_description
1 polymer ?
#
loop_
_entity_poly.entity_id
_entity_poly.type
_entity_poly.pdbx_seq_one_letter_code
_entity_poly.pdbx_strand_id
1 'polypeptide(L)'
;KGKFRLVEQVNVDFFHKVTTDIRFSLNQDILARHARKDNVALVTVLRHADGAMLIVVNVHLYWDPEYADVKLFQTVMVLEEIERVKGRYKGVPTILAGDFNSLNNSYVYNLVVRRTLDPD
;
A
#
# COMPACT_ATOMS: atom_id res chain seq x y z
N LYS A 1 16.30 10.84 -19.80
CA LYS A 1 15.10 9.99 -19.91
C LYS A 1 15.50 8.70 -20.63
N GLY A 2 15.07 7.52 -20.19
CA GLY A 2 15.34 6.25 -20.91
C GLY A 2 15.99 5.11 -20.11
N LYS A 3 16.20 5.24 -18.79
CA LYS A 3 16.75 4.13 -17.99
C LYS A 3 15.72 3.06 -17.66
N PHE A 4 14.48 3.45 -17.41
CA PHE A 4 13.40 2.54 -17.03
C PHE A 4 12.22 2.66 -17.99
N ARG A 5 11.55 1.53 -18.24
CA ARG A 5 10.23 1.46 -18.90
C ARG A 5 9.21 0.84 -17.95
N LEU A 6 7.98 1.33 -18.02
CA LEU A 6 6.85 0.73 -17.31
C LEU A 6 6.53 -0.65 -17.91
N VAL A 7 6.37 -1.65 -17.06
CA VAL A 7 5.96 -3.01 -17.43
C VAL A 7 4.52 -3.25 -16.99
N GLU A 8 4.21 -2.92 -15.74
CA GLU A 8 2.88 -3.10 -15.14
C GLU A 8 2.60 -1.98 -14.15
N GLN A 9 1.33 -1.60 -14.03
CA GLN A 9 0.85 -0.66 -13.03
C GLN A 9 -0.45 -1.20 -12.42
N VAL A 10 -0.52 -1.18 -11.09
CA VAL A 10 -1.73 -1.46 -10.31
C VAL A 10 -2.07 -0.20 -9.54
N ASN A 11 -3.26 0.33 -9.79
CA ASN A 11 -3.83 1.42 -9.02
C ASN A 11 -4.62 0.83 -7.86
N VAL A 12 -4.24 1.17 -6.64
CA VAL A 12 -4.88 0.71 -5.42
C VAL A 12 -5.79 1.82 -4.93
N ASP A 13 -7.06 1.75 -5.28
CA ASP A 13 -8.11 2.58 -4.68
C ASP A 13 -8.57 1.91 -3.38
N PHE A 14 -8.23 2.53 -2.25
CA PHE A 14 -8.52 1.95 -0.94
C PHE A 14 -10.00 1.85 -0.65
N PHE A 15 -10.79 2.85 -1.03
CA PHE A 15 -12.23 2.84 -0.80
C PHE A 15 -12.91 1.77 -1.65
N HIS A 16 -12.51 1.65 -2.91
CA HIS A 16 -13.01 0.60 -3.79
C HIS A 16 -12.64 -0.80 -3.26
N LYS A 17 -11.40 -1.00 -2.77
CA LYS A 17 -11.00 -2.28 -2.19
C LYS A 17 -11.79 -2.61 -0.94
N VAL A 18 -11.96 -1.66 -0.01
CA VAL A 18 -12.76 -1.86 1.21
C VAL A 18 -14.20 -2.25 0.88
N THR A 19 -14.82 -1.58 -0.09
CA THR A 19 -16.24 -1.78 -0.42
C THR A 19 -16.50 -3.06 -1.22
N THR A 20 -15.51 -3.58 -1.94
CA THR A 20 -15.65 -4.79 -2.77
C THR A 20 -15.11 -6.06 -2.13
N ASP A 21 -14.23 -5.95 -1.14
CA ASP A 21 -13.68 -7.09 -0.44
C ASP A 21 -14.70 -7.72 0.52
N ILE A 22 -15.01 -8.98 0.31
CA ILE A 22 -16.00 -9.76 1.10
C ILE A 22 -15.69 -9.81 2.59
N ARG A 23 -14.42 -9.61 2.99
CA ARG A 23 -14.01 -9.57 4.40
C ARG A 23 -14.55 -8.34 5.11
N PHE A 24 -14.85 -7.26 4.37
CA PHE A 24 -15.12 -5.93 4.93
C PHE A 24 -16.43 -5.32 4.45
N SER A 25 -16.92 -5.72 3.28
CA SER A 25 -18.06 -5.08 2.59
C SER A 25 -19.40 -5.15 3.34
N LEU A 26 -19.53 -5.99 4.36
CA LEU A 26 -20.71 -6.09 5.22
C LEU A 26 -20.54 -5.37 6.58
N ASN A 27 -19.34 -4.88 6.90
CA ASN A 27 -19.06 -4.23 8.18
C ASN A 27 -19.31 -2.72 8.08
N GLN A 28 -20.44 -2.26 8.62
CA GLN A 28 -20.85 -0.85 8.54
C GLN A 28 -19.86 0.12 9.19
N ASP A 29 -19.19 -0.28 10.27
CA ASP A 29 -18.23 0.57 10.95
C ASP A 29 -16.98 0.76 10.09
N ILE A 30 -16.44 -0.32 9.49
CA ILE A 30 -15.31 -0.23 8.57
C ILE A 30 -15.67 0.64 7.36
N LEU A 31 -16.85 0.43 6.78
CA LEU A 31 -17.34 1.23 5.66
C LEU A 31 -17.48 2.71 6.01
N ALA A 32 -18.09 3.03 7.15
CA ALA A 32 -18.27 4.40 7.62
C ALA A 32 -16.92 5.09 7.89
N ARG A 33 -15.98 4.38 8.50
CA ARG A 33 -14.63 4.91 8.77
C ARG A 33 -13.84 5.16 7.48
N HIS A 34 -14.07 4.39 6.42
CA HIS A 34 -13.40 4.57 5.12
C HIS A 34 -14.20 5.43 4.13
N ALA A 35 -15.45 5.75 4.45
CA ALA A 35 -16.30 6.56 3.60
C ALA A 35 -15.65 7.91 3.31
N ARG A 36 -15.72 8.31 2.02
CA ARG A 36 -15.23 9.60 1.52
C ARG A 36 -13.72 9.84 1.69
N LYS A 37 -12.93 8.77 1.88
CA LYS A 37 -11.47 8.82 1.84
C LYS A 37 -11.00 8.32 0.48
N ASP A 38 -10.48 9.23 -0.33
CA ASP A 38 -10.09 9.03 -1.73
C ASP A 38 -8.58 8.77 -1.90
N ASN A 39 -7.90 8.42 -0.81
CA ASN A 39 -6.50 8.02 -0.85
C ASN A 39 -6.28 6.83 -1.78
N VAL A 40 -5.13 6.84 -2.45
CA VAL A 40 -4.71 5.77 -3.37
C VAL A 40 -3.25 5.40 -3.14
N ALA A 41 -2.88 4.23 -3.64
CA ALA A 41 -1.49 3.86 -3.86
C ALA A 41 -1.25 3.37 -5.28
N LEU A 42 0.00 3.44 -5.71
CA LEU A 42 0.44 2.94 -7.01
C LEU A 42 1.49 1.87 -6.78
N VAL A 43 1.29 0.68 -7.34
CA VAL A 43 2.31 -0.37 -7.43
C VAL A 43 2.72 -0.47 -8.89
N THR A 44 3.99 -0.23 -9.19
CA THR A 44 4.52 -0.28 -10.55
C THR A 44 5.65 -1.29 -10.66
N VAL A 45 5.73 -1.96 -11.80
CA VAL A 45 6.87 -2.78 -12.18
C VAL A 45 7.62 -2.05 -13.28
N LEU A 46 8.87 -1.73 -13.02
CA LEU A 46 9.76 -1.04 -13.93
C LEU A 46 10.83 -2.00 -14.41
N ARG A 47 11.20 -1.89 -15.70
CA ARG A 47 12.34 -2.60 -16.27
C ARG A 47 13.42 -1.61 -16.67
N HIS A 48 14.62 -1.82 -16.15
CA HIS A 48 15.81 -1.07 -16.52
C HIS A 48 16.30 -1.47 -17.91
N ALA A 49 17.10 -0.62 -18.55
CA ALA A 49 17.63 -0.84 -19.90
C ALA A 49 18.54 -2.08 -20.00
N ASP A 50 19.21 -2.48 -18.90
CA ASP A 50 20.02 -3.72 -18.81
C ASP A 50 19.18 -4.99 -18.58
N GLY A 51 17.86 -4.86 -18.48
CA GLY A 51 16.94 -5.96 -18.26
C GLY A 51 16.57 -6.22 -16.79
N ALA A 52 17.26 -5.60 -15.82
CA ALA A 52 16.89 -5.68 -14.42
C ALA A 52 15.47 -5.14 -14.18
N MET A 53 14.78 -5.69 -13.18
CA MET A 53 13.44 -5.25 -12.81
C MET A 53 13.44 -4.63 -11.41
N LEU A 54 12.48 -3.74 -11.17
CA LEU A 54 12.27 -3.07 -9.90
C LEU A 54 10.77 -2.87 -9.69
N ILE A 55 10.27 -3.23 -8.50
CA ILE A 55 8.92 -2.86 -8.07
C ILE A 55 9.04 -1.53 -7.33
N VAL A 56 8.30 -0.52 -7.76
CA VAL A 56 8.23 0.78 -7.08
C VAL A 56 6.80 1.04 -6.66
N VAL A 57 6.62 1.28 -5.37
CA VAL A 57 5.33 1.55 -4.74
C VAL A 57 5.35 2.95 -4.18
N ASN A 58 4.29 3.71 -4.45
CA ASN A 58 4.09 5.02 -3.86
C ASN A 58 2.72 5.07 -3.16
N VAL A 59 2.69 5.57 -1.93
CA VAL A 59 1.47 5.71 -1.12
C VAL A 59 1.25 7.17 -0.71
N HIS A 60 0.00 7.55 -0.51
CA HIS A 60 -0.35 8.73 0.30
C HIS A 60 -1.51 8.34 1.20
N LEU A 61 -1.19 7.95 2.44
CA LEU A 61 -2.17 7.47 3.41
C LEU A 61 -3.00 8.61 3.99
N TYR A 62 -4.12 8.27 4.62
CA TYR A 62 -5.00 9.26 5.23
C TYR A 62 -4.28 10.10 6.28
N TRP A 63 -4.57 11.41 6.32
CA TRP A 63 -3.77 12.38 7.06
C TRP A 63 -4.16 12.50 8.54
N ASP A 64 -5.45 12.36 8.85
CA ASP A 64 -5.99 12.68 10.18
C ASP A 64 -5.35 11.82 11.29
N PRO A 65 -4.76 12.43 12.33
CA PRO A 65 -4.19 11.71 13.48
C PRO A 65 -5.18 10.78 14.20
N GLU A 66 -6.47 11.08 14.23
CA GLU A 66 -7.50 10.28 14.92
C GLU A 66 -7.87 8.98 14.17
N TYR A 67 -7.33 8.80 12.96
CA TYR A 67 -7.63 7.67 12.06
C TYR A 67 -6.39 6.78 11.84
N ALA A 68 -5.65 6.50 12.91
CA ALA A 68 -4.49 5.61 12.89
C ALA A 68 -4.83 4.19 12.37
N ASP A 69 -6.03 3.71 12.68
CA ASP A 69 -6.56 2.43 12.20
C ASP A 69 -6.82 2.44 10.69
N VAL A 70 -7.34 3.53 10.12
CA VAL A 70 -7.53 3.66 8.67
C VAL A 70 -6.19 3.66 7.95
N LYS A 71 -5.18 4.37 8.47
CA LYS A 71 -3.83 4.35 7.91
C LYS A 71 -3.23 2.94 7.94
N LEU A 72 -3.40 2.23 9.06
CA LEU A 72 -2.96 0.84 9.20
C LEU A 72 -3.68 -0.07 8.19
N PHE A 73 -4.98 0.10 8.04
CA PHE A 73 -5.81 -0.68 7.13
C PHE A 73 -5.41 -0.45 5.66
N GLN A 74 -5.21 0.81 5.27
CA GLN A 74 -4.65 1.18 3.96
C GLN A 74 -3.27 0.56 3.73
N THR A 75 -2.41 0.58 4.75
CA THR A 75 -1.08 -0.06 4.69
C THR A 75 -1.18 -1.56 4.43
N VAL A 76 -2.06 -2.27 5.15
CA VAL A 76 -2.31 -3.70 4.92
C VAL A 76 -2.75 -3.97 3.47
N MET A 77 -3.70 -3.18 2.95
CA MET A 77 -4.15 -3.34 1.57
C MET A 77 -3.04 -3.12 0.53
N VAL A 78 -2.13 -2.17 0.74
CA VAL A 78 -0.96 -2.00 -0.15
C VAL A 78 -0.02 -3.18 -0.05
N LEU A 79 0.28 -3.67 1.17
CA LEU A 79 1.18 -4.80 1.37
C LEU A 79 0.62 -6.08 0.70
N GLU A 80 -0.69 -6.32 0.77
CA GLU A 80 -1.34 -7.43 0.05
C GLU A 80 -1.15 -7.31 -1.47
N GLU A 81 -1.32 -6.12 -2.05
CA GLU A 81 -1.07 -5.92 -3.49
C GLU A 81 0.40 -6.08 -3.86
N ILE A 82 1.34 -5.62 -3.01
CA ILE A 82 2.77 -5.83 -3.20
C ILE A 82 3.09 -7.33 -3.26
N GLU A 83 2.57 -8.13 -2.33
CA GLU A 83 2.81 -9.58 -2.33
C GLU A 83 2.16 -10.25 -3.56
N ARG A 84 0.98 -9.79 -3.99
CA ARG A 84 0.36 -10.25 -5.24
C ARG A 84 1.24 -9.99 -6.46
N VAL A 85 1.84 -8.80 -6.57
CA VAL A 85 2.77 -8.45 -7.65
C VAL A 85 4.05 -9.28 -7.54
N LYS A 86 4.65 -9.40 -6.35
CA LYS A 86 5.86 -10.21 -6.12
C LYS A 86 5.66 -11.68 -6.43
N GLY A 87 4.43 -12.21 -6.29
CA GLY A 87 4.08 -13.56 -6.74
C GLY A 87 4.28 -13.78 -8.24
N ARG A 88 4.04 -12.74 -9.06
CA ARG A 88 4.29 -12.73 -10.52
C ARG A 88 5.75 -12.41 -10.86
N TYR A 89 6.38 -11.52 -10.09
CA TYR A 89 7.75 -11.02 -10.30
C TYR A 89 8.68 -11.45 -9.17
N LYS A 90 8.89 -12.77 -9.05
CA LYS A 90 9.67 -13.38 -7.96
C LYS A 90 11.11 -12.88 -7.96
N GLY A 91 11.63 -12.55 -6.78
CA GLY A 91 13.02 -12.10 -6.59
C GLY A 91 13.30 -10.66 -7.04
N VAL A 92 12.29 -9.93 -7.52
CA VAL A 92 12.46 -8.52 -7.92
C VAL A 92 12.49 -7.63 -6.68
N PRO A 93 13.51 -6.75 -6.53
CA PRO A 93 13.59 -5.83 -5.40
C PRO A 93 12.40 -4.86 -5.39
N THR A 94 11.97 -4.45 -4.21
CA THR A 94 10.82 -3.56 -4.01
C THR A 94 11.23 -2.32 -3.24
N ILE A 95 10.84 -1.15 -3.75
CA ILE A 95 10.90 0.12 -3.04
C ILE A 95 9.47 0.49 -2.66
N LEU A 96 9.23 0.70 -1.37
CA LEU A 96 8.00 1.27 -0.86
C LEU A 96 8.29 2.67 -0.34
N ALA A 97 7.67 3.67 -0.95
CA ALA A 97 7.86 5.08 -0.65
C ALA A 97 6.51 5.80 -0.56
N GLY A 98 6.54 7.05 -0.11
CA GLY A 98 5.37 7.92 -0.09
C GLY A 98 5.18 8.62 1.26
N ASP A 99 4.03 9.26 1.40
CA ASP A 99 3.62 9.89 2.65
C ASP A 99 2.69 8.95 3.42
N PHE A 100 3.19 8.47 4.55
CA PHE A 100 2.44 7.55 5.43
C PHE A 100 1.57 8.27 6.44
N ASN A 101 1.71 9.59 6.62
CA ASN A 101 1.05 10.37 7.66
C ASN A 101 1.12 9.70 9.06
N SER A 102 2.25 9.04 9.34
CA SER A 102 2.45 8.16 10.49
C SER A 102 3.86 8.33 11.05
N LEU A 103 3.96 8.47 12.37
CA LEU A 103 5.23 8.63 13.09
C LEU A 103 5.98 7.29 13.21
N ASN A 104 7.26 7.34 13.60
CA ASN A 104 8.12 6.16 13.75
C ASN A 104 7.74 5.21 14.89
N ASN A 105 6.82 5.60 15.78
CA ASN A 105 6.27 4.78 16.86
C ASN A 105 4.83 4.30 16.54
N SER A 106 4.37 4.44 15.30
CA SER A 106 3.03 4.02 14.87
C SER A 106 2.98 2.54 14.50
N TYR A 107 1.78 1.95 14.55
CA TYR A 107 1.52 0.61 14.00
C TYR A 107 1.84 0.50 12.50
N VAL A 108 1.68 1.59 11.74
CA VAL A 108 2.07 1.64 10.32
C VAL A 108 3.57 1.43 10.17
N TYR A 109 4.38 2.13 10.97
CA TYR A 109 5.83 1.98 10.95
C TYR A 109 6.24 0.58 11.39
N ASN A 110 5.68 0.07 12.50
CA ASN A 110 5.98 -1.27 13.01
C ASN A 110 5.63 -2.36 11.99
N LEU A 111 4.47 -2.25 11.32
CA LEU A 111 4.07 -3.22 10.31
C LEU A 111 5.03 -3.21 9.09
N VAL A 112 5.38 -2.03 8.58
CA VAL A 112 6.20 -1.90 7.38
C VAL A 112 7.66 -2.29 7.63
N VAL A 113 8.24 -1.80 8.74
CA VAL A 113 9.67 -1.94 9.01
C VAL A 113 9.98 -3.21 9.79
N ARG A 114 9.14 -3.56 10.77
CA ARG A 114 9.40 -4.65 11.72
C ARG A 114 8.56 -5.89 11.47
N ARG A 115 7.48 -5.77 10.68
CA ARG A 115 6.48 -6.82 10.44
C ARG A 115 5.79 -7.29 11.72
N THR A 116 5.62 -6.38 12.67
CA THR A 116 4.89 -6.62 13.93
C THR A 116 3.78 -5.59 14.08
N LEU A 117 2.75 -5.96 14.84
CA LEU A 117 1.68 -5.04 15.27
C LEU A 117 1.77 -4.72 16.76
N ASP A 118 2.83 -5.18 17.43
CA ASP A 118 3.02 -4.89 18.85
C ASP A 118 3.48 -3.44 19.02
N PRO A 119 2.89 -2.69 19.97
CA PRO A 119 3.49 -1.44 20.43
C PRO A 119 4.76 -1.77 21.23
N ASP A 120 5.80 -0.92 21.10
CA ASP A 120 6.98 -0.97 21.97
C ASP A 120 6.63 -0.60 23.42
#